data_AF-A0A346N0D5-F1
#
_entry.id   AF-A0A346N0D5-F1
#
_cell.length_a   1.000
_cell.length_b   1.000
_cell.length_c   1.000
_cell.angle_alpha   90.00
_cell.angle_beta   90.00
_cell.angle_gamma   90.00
#
_symmetry.space_group_name_H-M   'P 1'
#
loop_
_entity.id
_entity.type
_entity.pdbx_description
1 polymer ?
#
loop_
_entity_poly.entity_id
_entity_poly.type
_entity_poly.pdbx_seq_one_letter_code
_entity_poly.pdbx_strand_id
1 'polypeptide(L)'
;MRVLAAILSCAALLAAGCASAPVTPPAAPATAPTILGVTVAKGRGVPFGRSDSGEDYLRLEQKATDPGYGYTQQNPVRVGGPLREGPRREKAYLNGLRGPAGEVIEYERMGSCCPFESPNDIMGGGMLDAFRVTYAGQAAPATLYINFYDPGPALVPLGFSARAAGR
;
A
#
# COMPACT_ATOMS: atom_id res chain seq x y z
N MET A 1 -20.51 -69.54 -6.02
CA MET A 1 -21.56 -68.88 -6.84
C MET A 1 -22.51 -68.20 -5.86
N ARG A 2 -22.66 -66.88 -5.75
CA ARG A 2 -22.60 -65.79 -6.73
C ARG A 2 -22.02 -64.52 -6.09
N VAL A 3 -21.22 -63.84 -6.90
CA VAL A 3 -20.76 -62.46 -6.79
C VAL A 3 -21.96 -61.51 -6.90
N LEU A 4 -22.00 -60.42 -6.13
CA LEU A 4 -22.67 -59.17 -6.51
C LEU A 4 -22.03 -57.99 -5.75
N ALA A 5 -21.08 -57.36 -6.43
CA ALA A 5 -20.65 -56.00 -6.17
C ALA A 5 -21.75 -55.03 -6.65
N ALA A 6 -22.02 -53.99 -5.87
CA ALA A 6 -22.76 -52.82 -6.32
C ALA A 6 -21.92 -51.58 -5.96
N ILE A 7 -21.13 -51.17 -6.95
CA ILE A 7 -20.43 -49.89 -7.02
C ILE A 7 -21.44 -48.89 -7.58
N LEU A 8 -21.87 -47.89 -6.79
CA LEU A 8 -22.33 -46.61 -7.32
C LEU A 8 -22.63 -45.65 -6.16
N SER A 9 -21.84 -44.58 -6.00
CA SER A 9 -22.36 -43.23 -6.21
C SER A 9 -21.23 -42.22 -6.11
N CYS A 10 -21.10 -41.47 -7.20
CA CYS A 10 -20.17 -40.39 -7.42
C CYS A 10 -20.68 -39.14 -6.68
N ALA A 11 -19.87 -38.54 -5.83
CA ALA A 11 -20.07 -37.17 -5.38
C ALA A 11 -18.72 -36.54 -5.02
N ALA A 12 -17.84 -36.41 -6.03
CA ALA A 12 -16.73 -35.48 -5.92
C ALA A 12 -17.30 -34.06 -6.05
N LEU A 13 -17.55 -33.42 -4.91
CA LEU A 13 -17.83 -31.98 -4.86
C LEU A 13 -16.58 -31.25 -5.39
N LEU A 14 -16.67 -30.72 -6.60
CA LEU A 14 -15.75 -29.70 -7.10
C LEU A 14 -15.97 -28.44 -6.26
N ALA A 15 -15.09 -28.24 -5.28
CA ALA A 15 -14.90 -26.93 -4.66
C ALA A 15 -14.29 -26.00 -5.71
N ALA A 16 -15.15 -25.25 -6.41
CA ALA A 16 -14.74 -24.09 -7.17
C ALA A 16 -14.31 -23.00 -6.17
N GLY A 17 -13.08 -23.10 -5.68
CA GLY A 17 -12.43 -22.00 -4.98
C GLY A 17 -12.23 -20.88 -5.99
N CYS A 18 -13.00 -19.81 -5.87
CA CYS A 18 -12.71 -18.55 -6.54
C CYS A 18 -11.42 -17.97 -5.95
N ALA A 19 -10.26 -18.48 -6.38
CA ALA A 19 -9.00 -17.79 -6.21
C ALA A 19 -9.02 -16.64 -7.22
N SER A 20 -9.56 -15.49 -6.81
CA SER A 20 -9.37 -14.25 -7.55
C SER A 20 -7.87 -14.00 -7.66
N ALA A 21 -7.36 -13.96 -8.88
CA ALA A 21 -5.95 -13.69 -9.14
C ALA A 21 -5.54 -12.38 -8.44
N PRO A 22 -4.34 -12.31 -7.85
CA PRO A 22 -3.86 -11.08 -7.24
C PRO A 22 -3.82 -9.98 -8.31
N VAL A 23 -4.67 -8.96 -8.14
CA VAL A 23 -4.63 -7.75 -8.96
C VAL A 23 -3.25 -7.15 -8.76
N THR A 24 -2.46 -7.06 -9.83
CA THR A 24 -1.15 -6.43 -9.78
C THR A 24 -1.34 -4.92 -9.55
N PRO A 25 -0.44 -4.24 -8.79
CA PRO A 25 -0.38 -2.79 -8.82
C PRO A 25 -0.46 -2.28 -10.26
N PRO A 26 -1.23 -1.21 -10.53
CA PRO A 26 -1.19 -0.57 -11.83
C PRO A 26 0.26 -0.28 -12.21
N ALA A 27 0.58 -0.45 -13.49
CA ALA A 27 1.89 -0.12 -14.01
C ALA A 27 2.29 1.28 -13.50
N ALA A 28 3.53 1.42 -13.03
CA ALA A 28 4.02 2.68 -12.49
C ALA A 28 3.67 3.83 -13.45
N PRO A 29 3.25 5.00 -12.94
CA PRO A 29 2.86 6.11 -13.79
C PRO A 29 3.97 6.39 -14.82
N ALA A 30 3.57 6.73 -16.05
CA ALA A 30 4.46 6.85 -17.21
C ALA A 30 5.62 7.85 -17.03
N THR A 31 5.55 8.69 -15.98
CA THR A 31 6.61 9.64 -15.62
C THR A 31 6.87 9.58 -14.11
N ALA A 32 8.14 9.36 -13.73
CA ALA A 32 8.58 9.43 -12.34
C ALA A 32 8.37 10.84 -11.75
N PRO A 33 8.09 10.98 -10.45
CA PRO A 33 7.90 12.28 -9.83
C PRO A 33 9.18 13.13 -9.89
N THR A 34 9.02 14.43 -10.14
CA THR A 34 10.11 15.38 -9.96
C THR A 34 10.28 15.64 -8.46
N ILE A 35 11.35 15.09 -7.88
CA ILE A 35 11.67 15.25 -6.46
C ILE A 35 12.28 16.62 -6.22
N LEU A 36 11.67 17.41 -5.32
CA LEU A 36 12.13 18.77 -4.97
C LEU A 36 12.99 18.78 -3.69
N GLY A 37 12.91 17.73 -2.87
CA GLY A 37 13.73 17.62 -1.67
C GLY A 37 13.75 16.20 -1.10
N VAL A 38 14.93 15.72 -0.74
CA VAL A 38 15.10 14.40 -0.13
C VAL A 38 16.17 14.47 0.96
N THR A 39 15.87 13.86 2.09
CA THR A 39 16.87 13.59 3.12
C THR A 39 17.42 12.20 2.87
N VAL A 40 18.74 12.08 2.80
CA VAL A 40 19.42 10.80 2.54
C VAL A 40 20.30 10.43 3.73
N ALA A 41 20.18 9.18 4.18
CA ALA A 41 21.08 8.59 5.17
C ALA A 41 21.54 7.22 4.69
N LYS A 42 22.85 6.95 4.76
CA LYS A 42 23.45 5.67 4.29
C LYS A 42 23.08 5.32 2.84
N GLY A 43 23.01 6.33 1.97
CA GLY A 43 22.68 6.15 0.55
C GLY A 43 21.21 5.88 0.23
N ARG A 44 20.31 6.00 1.23
CA ARG A 44 18.87 5.76 1.08
C ARG A 44 18.06 6.98 1.49
N GLY A 45 16.95 7.22 0.80
CA GLY A 45 16.00 8.24 1.21
C GLY A 45 15.29 7.88 2.51
N VAL A 46 15.19 8.81 3.45
CA VAL A 46 14.57 8.56 4.76
C VAL A 46 13.16 9.16 4.83
N PRO A 47 12.19 8.47 5.47
CA PRO A 47 12.34 7.16 6.10
C PRO A 47 12.35 6.02 5.08
N PHE A 48 13.01 4.93 5.47
CA PHE A 48 12.89 3.63 4.85
C PHE A 48 12.55 2.58 5.91
N GLY A 49 11.93 1.47 5.53
CA GLY A 49 11.52 0.46 6.49
C GLY A 49 10.89 -0.78 5.85
N ARG A 50 10.43 -1.67 6.72
CA ARG A 50 9.69 -2.88 6.37
C ARG A 50 8.40 -2.93 7.16
N SER A 51 7.33 -3.41 6.54
CA SER A 51 6.02 -3.42 7.17
C SER A 51 5.82 -4.51 8.23
N ASP A 52 6.80 -5.40 8.41
CA ASP A 52 6.91 -6.35 9.53
C ASP A 52 7.77 -5.83 10.70
N SER A 53 8.16 -4.55 10.68
CA SER A 53 8.80 -3.94 11.84
C SER A 53 7.88 -4.01 13.07
N GLY A 54 8.49 -3.98 14.26
CA GLY A 54 7.79 -3.87 15.54
C GLY A 54 7.23 -2.47 15.81
N GLU A 55 7.22 -1.59 14.81
CA GLU A 55 6.69 -0.24 14.93
C GLU A 55 5.18 -0.21 14.69
N ASP A 56 4.55 0.87 15.14
CA ASP A 56 3.12 1.09 14.98
C ASP A 56 2.68 1.04 13.51
N TYR A 57 1.44 0.61 13.30
CA TYR A 57 0.81 0.58 11.99
C TYR A 57 -0.65 1.03 12.05
N LEU A 58 -1.13 1.59 10.95
CA LEU A 58 -2.53 1.95 10.79
C LEU A 58 -3.34 0.70 10.42
N ARG A 59 -4.47 0.49 11.08
CA ARG A 59 -5.42 -0.56 10.71
C ARG A 59 -6.21 -0.11 9.48
N LEU A 60 -5.97 -0.78 8.35
CA LEU A 60 -6.65 -0.50 7.09
C LEU A 60 -7.80 -1.49 6.92
N GLU A 61 -9.03 -0.97 6.83
CA GLU A 61 -10.24 -1.80 6.79
C GLU A 61 -10.84 -1.91 5.39
N GLN A 62 -10.55 -0.93 4.53
CA GLN A 62 -11.17 -0.79 3.22
C GLN A 62 -10.13 -0.78 2.10
N LYS A 63 -10.50 -1.38 0.97
CA LYS A 63 -9.72 -1.35 -0.27
C LYS A 63 -10.23 -0.23 -1.17
N ALA A 64 -9.31 0.45 -1.84
CA ALA A 64 -9.67 1.37 -2.92
C ALA A 64 -10.18 0.58 -4.14
N THR A 65 -11.13 1.16 -4.87
CA THR A 65 -11.62 0.64 -6.15
C THR A 65 -11.04 1.41 -7.34
N ASP A 66 -10.60 2.65 -7.11
CA ASP A 66 -9.95 3.50 -8.12
C ASP A 66 -8.48 3.07 -8.31
N PRO A 67 -8.06 2.69 -9.53
CA PRO A 67 -6.67 2.35 -9.82
C PRO A 67 -5.70 3.53 -9.65
N GLY A 68 -6.17 4.77 -9.68
CA GLY A 68 -5.34 5.95 -9.43
C GLY A 68 -5.06 6.23 -7.95
N TYR A 69 -5.77 5.59 -7.02
CA TYR A 69 -5.64 5.86 -5.58
C TYR A 69 -4.26 5.47 -5.06
N GLY A 70 -3.56 6.44 -4.48
CA GLY A 70 -2.19 6.33 -4.00
C GLY A 70 -1.13 6.35 -5.11
N TYR A 71 -1.49 6.13 -6.37
CA TYR A 71 -0.53 6.04 -7.49
C TYR A 71 -0.38 7.33 -8.30
N THR A 72 -1.20 8.33 -8.01
CA THR A 72 -1.20 9.61 -8.73
C THR A 72 -1.15 10.78 -7.75
N GLN A 73 -0.61 11.91 -8.23
CA GLN A 73 -0.56 13.14 -7.44
C GLN A 73 -1.96 13.71 -7.16
N GLN A 74 -2.91 13.44 -8.07
CA GLN A 74 -4.29 13.91 -7.99
C GLN A 74 -5.13 13.08 -7.02
N ASN A 75 -4.73 11.82 -6.76
CA ASN A 75 -5.39 10.93 -5.83
C ASN A 75 -4.40 10.30 -4.84
N PRO A 76 -3.73 11.10 -3.99
CA PRO A 76 -2.76 10.59 -3.03
C PRO A 76 -3.44 9.94 -1.83
N VAL A 77 -2.70 9.11 -1.09
CA VAL A 77 -3.16 8.61 0.20
C VAL A 77 -3.12 9.75 1.21
N ARG A 78 -4.26 10.08 1.81
CA ARG A 78 -4.36 11.11 2.86
C ARG A 78 -4.24 10.48 4.23
N VAL A 79 -3.16 10.79 4.94
CA VAL A 79 -2.86 10.26 6.28
C VAL A 79 -2.70 11.37 7.31
N GLY A 80 -3.03 12.61 6.96
CA GLY A 80 -2.89 13.77 7.84
C GLY A 80 -3.72 13.69 9.11
N GLY A 81 -3.29 14.45 10.12
CA GLY A 81 -3.72 14.30 11.51
C GLY A 81 -3.33 15.48 12.38
N PRO A 82 -3.21 15.25 13.71
CA PRO A 82 -2.72 16.27 14.61
C PRO A 82 -1.37 16.84 14.14
N LEU A 83 -1.13 18.11 14.48
CA LEU A 83 0.09 18.81 14.07
C LEU A 83 1.34 18.00 14.49
N ARG A 84 2.33 17.93 13.59
CA ARG A 84 3.61 17.20 13.74
C ARG A 84 3.52 15.67 13.69
N GLU A 85 2.34 15.10 13.46
CA GLU A 85 2.18 13.64 13.37
C GLU A 85 2.30 13.07 11.95
N GLY A 86 2.35 13.94 10.93
CA GLY A 86 2.37 13.56 9.52
C GLY A 86 3.37 12.43 9.21
N PRO A 87 4.69 12.64 9.40
CA PRO A 87 5.70 11.62 9.09
C PRO A 87 5.50 10.30 9.85
N ARG A 88 5.04 10.35 11.11
CA ARG A 88 4.73 9.14 11.88
C ARG A 88 3.57 8.37 11.26
N ARG A 89 2.53 9.09 10.80
CA ARG A 89 1.34 8.49 10.20
C ARG A 89 1.58 7.92 8.80
N GLU A 90 2.47 8.51 8.02
CA GLU A 90 2.93 7.91 6.75
C GLU A 90 3.57 6.55 6.99
N LYS A 91 4.50 6.50 7.96
CA LYS A 91 5.17 5.26 8.34
C LYS A 91 4.19 4.22 8.86
N ALA A 92 3.25 4.63 9.72
CA ALA A 92 2.20 3.75 10.21
C ALA A 92 1.31 3.22 9.09
N TYR A 93 0.95 4.06 8.11
CA TYR A 93 0.20 3.63 6.92
C TYR A 93 0.97 2.58 6.12
N LEU A 94 2.24 2.84 5.79
CA LEU A 94 3.10 1.89 5.07
C LEU A 94 3.28 0.58 5.85
N ASN A 95 3.46 0.65 7.17
CA ASN A 95 3.52 -0.54 8.02
C ASN A 95 2.20 -1.33 8.05
N GLY A 96 1.08 -0.67 7.77
CA GLY A 96 -0.25 -1.27 7.64
C GLY A 96 -0.49 -1.98 6.31
N LEU A 97 0.41 -1.82 5.33
CA LEU A 97 0.31 -2.46 4.03
C LEU A 97 1.07 -3.80 3.98
N ARG A 98 0.59 -4.67 3.09
CA ARG A 98 1.19 -5.92 2.65
C ARG A 98 1.05 -6.07 1.14
N GLY A 99 1.88 -6.92 0.54
CA GLY A 99 1.68 -7.37 -0.84
C GLY A 99 0.33 -8.07 -1.02
N PRO A 100 -0.09 -8.36 -2.25
CA PRO A 100 -1.43 -8.86 -2.54
C PRO A 100 -1.72 -10.23 -1.89
N ALA A 101 -0.69 -11.03 -1.59
CA ALA A 101 -0.80 -12.32 -0.90
C ALA A 101 -0.33 -12.24 0.57
N GLY A 102 -0.17 -11.04 1.13
CA GLY A 102 0.28 -10.84 2.52
C GLY A 102 1.78 -10.68 2.68
N GLU A 103 2.54 -10.51 1.59
CA GLU A 103 3.98 -10.33 1.61
C GLU A 103 4.37 -9.07 2.39
N VAL A 104 5.50 -9.13 3.08
CA VAL A 104 6.09 -7.94 3.69
C VAL A 104 6.46 -6.96 2.59
N ILE A 105 6.08 -5.69 2.77
CA ILE A 105 6.55 -4.62 1.90
C ILE A 105 7.80 -3.99 2.50
N GLU A 106 8.71 -3.59 1.62
CA GLU A 106 9.79 -2.67 1.95
C GLU A 106 9.48 -1.33 1.29
N TYR A 107 9.79 -0.24 1.98
CA TYR A 107 9.54 1.10 1.48
C TYR A 107 10.74 2.01 1.69
N GLU A 108 10.89 2.97 0.80
CA GLU A 108 11.88 4.02 0.86
C GLU A 108 11.29 5.32 0.35
N ARG A 109 11.41 6.39 1.13
CA ARG A 109 10.99 7.71 0.70
C ARG A 109 11.91 8.23 -0.39
N MET A 110 11.37 8.43 -1.58
CA MET A 110 12.10 9.03 -2.70
C MET A 110 12.33 10.53 -2.49
N GLY A 111 11.41 11.19 -1.78
CA GLY A 111 11.49 12.60 -1.43
C GLY A 111 10.12 13.29 -1.51
N SER A 112 10.12 14.58 -1.20
CA SER A 112 8.98 15.46 -1.42
C SER A 112 8.89 15.85 -2.88
N CYS A 113 7.68 15.89 -3.40
CA CYS A 113 7.34 16.33 -4.75
C CYS A 113 6.01 17.06 -4.73
N CYS A 114 5.54 17.47 -5.91
CA CYS A 114 4.12 17.64 -6.15
C CYS A 114 3.46 18.66 -5.19
N PRO A 115 3.74 19.97 -5.36
CA PRO A 115 3.11 21.01 -4.56
C PRO A 115 1.58 20.96 -4.68
N PHE A 116 0.88 21.17 -3.57
CA PHE A 116 -0.58 21.22 -3.52
C PHE A 116 -1.05 22.22 -2.46
N GLU A 117 -2.29 22.68 -2.57
CA GLU A 117 -2.90 23.57 -1.58
C GLU A 117 -3.42 22.77 -0.38
N SER A 118 -3.16 23.25 0.83
CA SER A 118 -3.66 22.63 2.06
C SER A 118 -3.98 23.71 3.10
N PRO A 119 -5.18 23.69 3.70
CA PRO A 119 -5.50 24.56 4.83
C PRO A 119 -4.82 24.13 6.13
N ASN A 120 -4.16 22.96 6.15
CA ASN A 120 -3.52 22.37 7.33
C ASN A 120 -2.01 22.69 7.40
N ASP A 121 -1.45 23.40 6.40
CA ASP A 121 -0.10 23.96 6.44
C ASP A 121 -0.13 25.46 6.81
N ILE A 122 0.88 25.91 7.56
CA ILE A 122 1.07 27.31 7.96
C ILE A 122 1.26 28.28 6.78
N MET A 123 1.72 27.81 5.63
CA MET A 123 1.93 28.58 4.40
C MET A 123 0.82 28.36 3.36
N GLY A 124 -0.26 27.65 3.70
CA GLY A 124 -1.40 27.40 2.81
C GLY A 124 -1.17 26.35 1.72
N GLY A 125 -0.05 25.63 1.76
CA GLY A 125 0.28 24.59 0.81
C GLY A 125 1.27 23.58 1.37
N GLY A 126 1.22 22.36 0.86
CA GLY A 126 2.09 21.25 1.25
C GLY A 126 2.78 20.61 0.04
N MET A 127 3.61 19.62 0.34
CA MET A 127 4.28 18.76 -0.64
C MET A 127 3.87 17.32 -0.41
N LEU A 128 3.58 16.57 -1.48
CA LEU A 128 3.37 15.13 -1.34
C LEU A 128 4.71 14.43 -1.14
N ASP A 129 4.71 13.34 -0.40
CA ASP A 129 5.86 12.46 -0.31
C ASP A 129 5.68 11.25 -1.22
N ALA A 130 6.67 11.03 -2.08
CA ALA A 130 6.74 9.88 -2.96
C ALA A 130 7.53 8.75 -2.28
N PHE A 131 6.92 7.57 -2.17
CA PHE A 131 7.54 6.38 -1.64
C PHE A 131 7.70 5.32 -2.72
N ARG A 132 8.90 4.77 -2.83
CA ARG A 132 9.12 3.51 -3.55
C ARG A 132 8.71 2.38 -2.62
N VAL A 133 7.84 1.49 -3.10
CA VAL A 133 7.34 0.33 -2.35
C VAL A 133 7.59 -0.94 -3.13
N THR A 134 8.15 -1.95 -2.47
CA THR A 134 8.49 -3.24 -3.07
C THR A 134 7.99 -4.40 -2.21
N TYR A 135 7.66 -5.54 -2.83
CA TYR A 135 7.43 -6.81 -2.15
C TYR A 135 7.89 -7.99 -3.01
N ALA A 136 8.00 -9.17 -2.39
CA ALA A 136 8.47 -10.38 -3.07
C ALA A 136 7.53 -10.77 -4.23
N GLY A 137 8.10 -11.09 -5.40
CA GLY A 137 7.31 -11.48 -6.58
C GLY A 137 6.69 -10.31 -7.36
N GLN A 138 6.93 -9.06 -6.97
CA GLN A 138 6.47 -7.90 -7.71
C GLN A 138 7.29 -7.70 -9.00
N ALA A 139 6.62 -7.44 -10.12
CA ALA A 139 7.27 -7.23 -11.41
C ALA A 139 8.16 -5.97 -11.45
N ALA A 140 7.71 -4.89 -10.81
CA ALA A 140 8.46 -3.64 -10.68
C ALA A 140 8.02 -2.89 -9.41
N PRO A 141 8.89 -2.07 -8.78
CA PRO A 141 8.51 -1.25 -7.64
C PRO A 141 7.31 -0.36 -7.93
N ALA A 142 6.44 -0.20 -6.92
CA ALA A 142 5.35 0.77 -6.96
C ALA A 142 5.84 2.14 -6.45
N THR A 143 5.23 3.21 -6.96
CA THR A 143 5.37 4.55 -6.37
C THR A 143 4.04 4.94 -5.74
N LEU A 144 4.06 5.19 -4.43
CA LEU A 144 2.91 5.72 -3.70
C LEU A 144 3.13 7.19 -3.35
N TYR A 145 2.11 8.01 -3.56
CA TYR A 145 2.06 9.41 -3.17
C TYR A 145 1.24 9.54 -1.89
N ILE A 146 1.85 10.12 -0.87
CA ILE A 146 1.23 10.29 0.44
C ILE A 146 1.15 11.78 0.77
N ASN A 147 -0.05 12.20 1.18
CA ASN A 147 -0.33 13.50 1.77
C ASN A 147 -0.40 13.31 3.29
N PHE A 148 0.61 13.80 3.99
CA PHE A 148 0.67 13.74 5.45
C PHE A 148 0.05 14.95 6.17
N TYR A 149 -0.46 15.94 5.42
CA TYR A 149 -1.06 17.16 5.92
C TYR A 149 -2.55 16.99 6.15
N ASP A 150 -3.27 16.50 5.13
CA ASP A 150 -4.72 16.45 5.16
C ASP A 150 -5.23 15.09 5.64
N PRO A 151 -6.22 15.06 6.55
CA PRO A 151 -6.86 13.82 6.94
C PRO A 151 -7.73 13.27 5.81
N GLY A 152 -7.86 11.95 5.76
CA GLY A 152 -8.78 11.25 4.88
C GLY A 152 -8.89 9.77 5.27
N PRO A 153 -9.84 9.04 4.66
CA PRO A 153 -9.87 7.61 4.82
C PRO A 153 -8.65 7.01 4.11
N ALA A 154 -7.74 6.44 4.89
CA ALA A 154 -6.60 5.71 4.36
C ALA A 154 -7.06 4.31 3.93
N LEU A 155 -7.03 4.05 2.62
CA LEU A 155 -7.46 2.80 2.02
C LEU A 155 -6.23 1.99 1.59
N VAL A 156 -6.44 0.69 1.36
CA VAL A 156 -5.47 -0.18 0.70
C VAL A 156 -5.50 0.07 -0.81
N PRO A 157 -4.39 0.51 -1.45
CA PRO A 157 -4.37 0.70 -2.90
C PRO A 157 -4.49 -0.64 -3.64
N LEU A 158 -5.03 -0.62 -4.87
CA LEU A 158 -5.06 -1.82 -5.72
C LEU A 158 -3.64 -2.38 -5.88
N GLY A 159 -3.47 -3.69 -5.78
CA GLY A 159 -2.13 -4.30 -5.75
C GLY A 159 -1.57 -4.59 -4.37
N PHE A 160 -2.25 -4.16 -3.30
CA PHE A 160 -1.85 -4.42 -1.93
C PHE A 160 -2.97 -5.10 -1.12
N SER A 161 -2.60 -5.55 0.07
CA SER A 161 -3.51 -6.01 1.12
C SER A 161 -3.23 -5.29 2.44
N ALA A 162 -4.16 -5.39 3.39
CA ALA A 162 -3.95 -4.87 4.74
C ALA A 162 -3.13 -5.87 5.58
N ARG A 163 -2.26 -5.35 6.44
CA ARG A 163 -1.62 -6.14 7.51
C ARG A 163 -2.72 -6.69 8.41
N ALA A 164 -2.73 -8.00 8.62
CA ALA A 164 -3.60 -8.63 9.60
C ALA A 164 -3.29 -8.09 11.00
N ALA A 165 -4.33 -7.81 11.79
CA ALA A 165 -4.13 -7.42 13.18
C ALA A 165 -3.37 -8.54 13.91
N GLY A 166 -2.21 -8.21 14.48
CA GLY A 166 -1.55 -9.11 15.42
C GLY A 166 -2.51 -9.38 16.58
N ARG A 167 -2.69 -10.65 16.95
CA ARG A 167 -3.43 -11.01 18.16
C ARG A 167 -2.68 -10.56 19.40
#